data_AF-E2AY18-F1
#
_entry.id   AF-E2AY18-F1
#
_cell.length_a   1.000
_cell.length_b   1.000
_cell.length_c   1.000
_cell.angle_alpha   90.00
_cell.angle_beta   90.00
_cell.angle_gamma   90.00
#
_symmetry.space_group_name_H-M   'P 1'
#
loop_
_entity.id
_entity.type
_entity.pdbx_description
1 polymer ?
#
loop_
_entity_poly.entity_id
_entity_poly.type
_entity_poly.pdbx_seq_one_letter_code
_entity_poly.pdbx_strand_id
1 'polypeptide(L)'
;NKPKEYPTERISVSPINHLLHPIFNQINVYFIQKLVSPPNAYAYRAYIEALLNYSSPAKTSYLISCLWDMDAPEHMDDLLESNPGNPALARRAHYIFGGKALDLVGHLHCDVLNQDKFLINGVRLRFVRSKDSFCLMKNNESSKIHILDVTLLVRTAKISPGLLLTHARMMSKVTAKYPLTRVKAKTFTIHSGVMGESLDNVILSQLSKQVIVSFVSNKPFKG
;
A
#
# COMPACT_ATOMS: atom_id res chain seq x y z
N ASN A 1 -5.90 -16.17 47.54
CA ASN A 1 -6.08 -15.52 46.23
C ASN A 1 -5.09 -14.39 46.07
N LYS A 2 -3.91 -14.66 45.49
CA LYS A 2 -3.06 -13.58 44.97
C LYS A 2 -3.72 -13.04 43.70
N PRO A 3 -3.85 -11.72 43.51
CA PRO A 3 -4.30 -11.18 42.24
C PRO A 3 -3.33 -11.61 41.14
N LYS A 4 -3.85 -12.02 39.98
CA LYS A 4 -3.03 -12.25 38.79
C LYS A 4 -2.44 -10.88 38.40
N GLU A 5 -1.15 -10.69 38.63
CA GLU A 5 -0.39 -9.62 37.99
C GLU A 5 -0.37 -9.90 36.49
N TYR A 6 -1.17 -9.15 35.74
CA TYR A 6 -0.99 -9.04 34.30
C TYR A 6 0.31 -8.26 34.08
N PRO A 7 1.20 -8.68 33.15
CA PRO A 7 2.34 -7.85 32.83
C PRO A 7 1.82 -6.49 32.34
N THR A 8 2.20 -5.44 33.08
CA THR A 8 2.01 -4.03 32.73
C THR A 8 2.95 -3.65 31.58
N GLU A 9 3.06 -4.49 30.55
CA GLU A 9 3.80 -4.12 29.35
C GLU A 9 3.03 -3.01 28.66
N ARG A 10 3.55 -1.79 28.79
CA ARG A 10 2.98 -0.62 28.13
C ARG A 10 3.17 -0.81 26.63
N ILE A 11 2.06 -0.75 25.89
CA ILE A 11 2.09 -0.80 24.43
C ILE A 11 2.85 0.43 23.93
N SER A 12 4.04 0.23 23.36
CA SER A 12 4.93 1.33 22.94
C SER A 12 5.07 1.47 21.42
N VAL A 13 4.48 0.52 20.67
CA VAL A 13 4.61 0.41 19.22
C VAL A 13 3.23 0.12 18.64
N SER A 14 2.89 0.82 17.57
CA SER A 14 1.69 0.54 16.79
C SER A 14 2.06 0.53 15.31
N PRO A 15 1.44 -0.33 14.49
CA PRO A 15 1.62 -0.23 13.06
C PRO A 15 0.94 1.02 12.50
N ILE A 16 1.53 1.57 11.44
CA ILE A 16 0.87 2.60 10.64
C ILE A 16 -0.43 2.04 10.05
N ASN A 17 -1.35 2.94 9.72
CA ASN A 17 -2.62 2.59 9.12
C ASN A 17 -2.45 1.78 7.83
N HIS A 18 -3.37 0.84 7.59
CA HIS A 18 -3.43 0.04 6.37
C HIS A 18 -2.17 -0.82 6.12
N LEU A 19 -1.58 -1.35 7.20
CA LEU A 19 -0.24 -1.97 7.29
C LEU A 19 0.13 -2.95 6.16
N LEU A 20 -0.83 -3.69 5.59
CA LEU A 20 -0.56 -4.64 4.51
C LEU A 20 0.22 -4.00 3.35
N HIS A 21 -0.05 -2.73 3.05
CA HIS A 21 0.56 -2.04 1.91
C HIS A 21 1.90 -1.36 2.25
N PRO A 22 2.04 -0.63 3.39
CA PRO A 22 3.30 -0.07 3.85
C PRO A 22 4.45 -1.08 4.00
N ILE A 23 4.18 -2.36 4.24
CA ILE A 23 5.21 -3.43 4.26
C ILE A 23 6.03 -3.46 2.95
N PHE A 24 5.45 -3.03 1.82
CA PHE A 24 6.11 -2.98 0.53
C PHE A 24 6.28 -1.54 0.04
N ASN A 25 7.53 -1.14 -0.20
CA ASN A 25 7.86 0.17 -0.76
C ASN A 25 7.43 0.25 -2.23
N GLN A 26 7.62 -0.85 -2.95
CA GLN A 26 7.25 -0.97 -4.35
C GLN A 26 6.79 -2.38 -4.68
N ILE A 27 5.81 -2.46 -5.58
CA ILE A 27 5.41 -3.72 -6.23
C ILE A 27 5.59 -3.52 -7.73
N ASN A 28 6.62 -4.18 -8.26
CA ASN A 28 6.97 -4.08 -9.67
C ASN A 28 6.28 -5.21 -10.45
N VAL A 29 5.45 -4.83 -11.42
CA VAL A 29 4.79 -5.78 -12.33
C VAL A 29 5.52 -5.79 -13.66
N TYR A 30 5.95 -6.97 -14.10
CA TYR A 30 6.63 -7.17 -15.38
C TYR A 30 5.80 -8.04 -16.31
N PHE A 31 5.65 -7.62 -17.57
CA PHE A 31 5.08 -8.44 -18.64
C PHE A 31 6.20 -8.79 -19.60
N ILE A 32 6.55 -10.07 -19.73
CA ILE A 32 7.64 -10.53 -20.62
C ILE A 32 8.90 -9.66 -20.38
N GLN A 33 9.33 -9.59 -19.12
CA GLN A 33 10.48 -8.80 -18.64
C GLN A 33 10.36 -7.26 -18.72
N LYS A 34 9.33 -6.71 -19.37
CA LYS A 34 9.09 -5.27 -19.43
C LYS A 34 8.32 -4.78 -18.20
N LEU A 35 8.86 -3.79 -17.49
CA LEU A 35 8.19 -3.15 -16.37
C LEU A 35 6.93 -2.41 -16.86
N VAL A 36 5.77 -2.69 -16.26
CA VAL A 36 4.49 -2.05 -16.59
C VAL A 36 3.90 -1.22 -15.45
N SER A 37 4.32 -1.48 -14.21
CA SER A 37 3.91 -0.70 -13.04
C SER A 37 4.57 0.70 -13.03
N PRO A 38 3.86 1.72 -12.51
CA PRO A 38 4.47 3.03 -12.28
C PRO A 38 5.54 2.95 -11.17
N PRO A 39 6.53 3.86 -11.17
CA PRO A 39 7.53 3.92 -10.12
C PRO A 39 6.98 4.54 -8.83
N ASN A 40 7.48 4.05 -7.69
CA ASN A 40 7.40 4.66 -6.36
C ASN A 40 5.99 4.82 -5.74
N ALA A 41 5.97 5.18 -4.45
CA ALA A 41 4.79 5.61 -3.69
C ALA A 41 3.64 4.59 -3.58
N TYR A 42 3.93 3.29 -3.65
CA TYR A 42 2.90 2.24 -3.56
C TYR A 42 2.06 2.35 -2.28
N ALA A 43 2.71 2.46 -1.12
CA ALA A 43 2.04 2.56 0.17
C ALA A 43 1.13 3.80 0.27
N TYR A 44 1.64 4.97 -0.14
CA TYR A 44 0.87 6.21 -0.17
C TYR A 44 -0.34 6.12 -1.10
N ARG A 45 -0.13 5.56 -2.30
CA ARG A 45 -1.23 5.34 -3.25
C ARG A 45 -2.30 4.45 -2.65
N ALA A 46 -1.93 3.30 -2.08
CA ALA A 46 -2.88 2.36 -1.48
C ALA A 46 -3.67 3.01 -0.34
N TYR A 47 -3.00 3.82 0.49
CA TYR A 47 -3.65 4.57 1.56
C TYR A 47 -4.62 5.63 1.02
N ILE A 48 -4.20 6.46 0.07
CA ILE A 48 -5.04 7.53 -0.54
C ILE A 48 -6.24 6.92 -1.26
N GLU A 49 -6.03 5.82 -1.99
CA GLU A 49 -7.10 5.12 -2.69
C GLU A 49 -8.14 4.60 -1.69
N ALA A 50 -7.70 3.92 -0.62
CA ALA A 50 -8.57 3.48 0.47
C ALA A 50 -9.29 4.65 1.16
N LEU A 51 -8.59 5.76 1.42
CA LEU A 51 -9.14 6.93 2.09
C LEU A 51 -10.22 7.63 1.27
N LEU A 52 -10.00 7.83 -0.03
CA LEU A 52 -10.85 8.71 -0.84
C LEU A 52 -11.90 7.94 -1.67
N ASN A 53 -11.58 6.73 -2.13
CA ASN A 53 -12.42 6.03 -3.11
C ASN A 53 -13.32 4.95 -2.51
N TYR A 54 -12.99 4.44 -1.31
CA TYR A 54 -13.78 3.39 -0.68
C TYR A 54 -14.88 3.97 0.20
N SER A 55 -16.05 3.34 0.13
CA SER A 55 -17.21 3.67 0.93
C SER A 55 -17.00 3.32 2.41
N SER A 56 -17.77 3.94 3.30
CA SER A 56 -17.73 3.62 4.74
C SER A 56 -17.94 2.11 5.01
N PRO A 57 -18.92 1.43 4.38
CA PRO A 57 -19.08 -0.02 4.56
C PRO A 57 -17.85 -0.85 4.15
N ALA A 58 -17.12 -0.46 3.11
CA ALA A 58 -15.90 -1.16 2.71
C ALA A 58 -14.79 -0.96 3.76
N LYS A 59 -14.65 0.27 4.28
CA LYS A 59 -13.69 0.63 5.32
C LYS A 59 -13.93 -0.10 6.64
N THR A 60 -15.19 -0.36 6.98
CA THR A 60 -15.57 -1.09 8.20
C THR A 60 -15.77 -2.59 7.99
N SER A 61 -15.53 -3.12 6.78
CA SER A 61 -15.59 -4.55 6.47
C SER A 61 -14.24 -5.08 6.03
N TYR A 62 -14.05 -5.35 4.74
CA TYR A 62 -12.87 -6.05 4.23
C TYR A 62 -11.59 -5.22 4.30
N LEU A 63 -11.64 -3.88 4.36
CA LEU A 63 -10.39 -3.13 4.53
C LEU A 63 -9.77 -3.34 5.93
N ILE A 64 -10.55 -3.76 6.92
CA ILE A 64 -10.03 -4.13 8.24
C ILE A 64 -9.04 -5.30 8.13
N SER A 65 -9.20 -6.23 7.16
CA SER A 65 -8.23 -7.32 6.96
C SER A 65 -6.88 -6.85 6.40
N CYS A 66 -6.80 -5.62 5.90
CA CYS A 66 -5.55 -4.95 5.55
C CYS A 66 -5.00 -4.07 6.70
N LEU A 67 -5.62 -4.14 7.89
CA LEU A 67 -5.39 -3.28 9.05
C LEU A 67 -5.76 -1.81 8.80
N TRP A 68 -6.81 -1.56 8.02
CA TRP A 68 -7.40 -0.23 7.91
C TRP A 68 -8.18 0.13 9.18
N ASP A 69 -7.90 1.30 9.74
CA ASP A 69 -8.71 1.91 10.79
C ASP A 69 -8.59 3.44 10.69
N MET A 70 -9.70 4.16 10.59
CA MET A 70 -9.69 5.59 10.29
C MET A 70 -9.07 6.40 11.43
N ASP A 71 -7.96 7.06 11.16
CA ASP A 71 -7.29 7.94 12.11
C ASP A 71 -8.17 9.16 12.44
N ALA A 72 -8.09 9.63 13.68
CA ALA A 72 -8.75 10.87 14.06
C ALA A 72 -8.11 12.06 13.31
N PRO A 73 -8.92 13.01 12.80
CA PRO A 73 -8.40 14.23 12.18
C PRO A 73 -7.39 14.91 13.10
N GLU A 74 -6.33 15.48 12.53
CA GLU A 74 -5.19 16.12 13.23
C GLU A 74 -4.31 15.19 14.10
N HIS A 75 -4.70 13.93 14.30
CA HIS A 75 -4.00 12.95 15.15
C HIS A 75 -3.32 11.81 14.35
N MET A 76 -3.07 11.99 13.05
CA MET A 76 -2.49 10.94 12.20
C MET A 76 -1.01 10.65 12.52
N ASP A 77 -0.28 11.68 12.96
CA ASP A 77 1.14 11.60 13.30
C ASP A 77 1.38 11.33 14.80
N ASP A 78 0.31 11.16 15.59
CA ASP A 78 0.41 10.92 17.01
C ASP A 78 1.09 9.60 17.34
N LEU A 79 1.78 9.57 18.47
CA LEU A 79 2.27 8.35 19.08
C LEU A 79 1.25 7.82 20.10
N LEU A 80 1.39 6.57 20.52
CA LEU A 80 0.51 5.95 21.51
C LEU A 80 0.45 6.70 22.85
N GLU A 81 1.47 7.52 23.15
CA GLU A 81 1.57 8.31 24.38
C GLU A 81 0.98 9.72 24.25
N SER A 82 0.56 10.15 23.05
CA SER A 82 -0.04 11.47 22.82
C SER A 82 -1.37 11.64 23.58
N ASN A 83 -1.64 12.87 24.05
CA ASN A 83 -2.89 13.23 24.71
C ASN A 83 -3.35 14.65 24.29
N PRO A 84 -4.54 14.81 23.65
CA PRO A 84 -5.39 13.74 23.13
C PRO A 84 -4.63 12.94 22.06
N GLY A 85 -4.85 11.63 22.03
CA GLY A 85 -4.18 10.72 21.10
C GLY A 85 -5.13 10.13 20.08
N ASN A 86 -4.60 9.32 19.17
CA ASN A 86 -5.35 8.65 18.12
C ASN A 86 -5.94 7.30 18.58
N PRO A 87 -7.28 7.17 18.75
CA PRO A 87 -7.88 5.92 19.22
C PRO A 87 -7.70 4.76 18.23
N ALA A 88 -7.63 5.04 16.91
CA ALA A 88 -7.39 4.03 15.89
C ALA A 88 -5.97 3.45 16.01
N LEU A 89 -4.99 4.29 16.32
CA LEU A 89 -3.62 3.84 16.58
C LEU A 89 -3.56 2.89 17.77
N ALA A 90 -4.30 3.19 18.85
CA ALA A 90 -4.38 2.30 20.02
C ALA A 90 -5.03 0.95 19.66
N ARG A 91 -6.14 0.95 18.89
CA ARG A 91 -6.78 -0.29 18.42
C ARG A 91 -5.85 -1.12 17.55
N ARG A 92 -5.14 -0.50 16.60
CA ARG A 92 -4.13 -1.18 15.76
C ARG A 92 -3.02 -1.83 16.60
N ALA A 93 -2.58 -1.17 17.67
CA ALA A 93 -1.53 -1.69 18.55
C ALA A 93 -1.96 -2.95 19.31
N HIS A 94 -3.25 -3.08 19.66
CA HIS A 94 -3.77 -4.26 20.36
C HIS A 94 -3.63 -5.56 19.54
N TYR A 95 -3.68 -5.48 18.20
CA TYR A 95 -3.54 -6.66 17.34
C TYR A 95 -2.14 -7.31 17.44
N ILE A 96 -1.11 -6.51 17.68
CA ILE A 96 0.29 -6.96 17.75
C ILE A 96 0.83 -7.00 19.19
N PHE A 97 -0.02 -6.69 20.18
CA PHE A 97 0.39 -6.59 21.58
C PHE A 97 0.98 -7.92 22.09
N GLY A 98 2.11 -7.83 22.78
CA GLY A 98 2.87 -9.01 23.24
C GLY A 98 3.58 -9.77 22.13
N GLY A 99 3.83 -9.15 20.97
CA GLY A 99 4.53 -9.78 19.86
C GLY A 99 3.70 -10.82 19.10
N LYS A 100 2.37 -10.71 19.16
CA LYS A 100 1.45 -11.60 18.45
C LYS A 100 1.66 -11.50 16.94
N ALA A 101 1.61 -12.65 16.27
CA ALA A 101 1.50 -12.71 14.82
C ALA A 101 0.15 -12.15 14.38
N LEU A 102 0.17 -11.43 13.25
CA LEU A 102 -1.00 -10.81 12.64
C LEU A 102 -1.08 -11.23 11.18
N ASP A 103 -2.19 -11.86 10.81
CA ASP A 103 -2.48 -12.19 9.43
C ASP A 103 -3.19 -11.03 8.74
N LEU A 104 -2.70 -10.68 7.54
CA LEU A 104 -3.25 -9.60 6.72
C LEU A 104 -3.59 -10.13 5.34
N VAL A 105 -4.76 -9.75 4.84
CA VAL A 105 -5.26 -10.19 3.52
C VAL A 105 -5.89 -9.04 2.79
N GLY A 106 -5.52 -8.86 1.52
CA GLY A 106 -6.04 -7.82 0.66
C GLY A 106 -5.50 -7.93 -0.76
N HIS A 107 -6.09 -7.15 -1.67
CA HIS A 107 -5.60 -7.04 -3.04
C HIS A 107 -4.38 -6.10 -3.16
N LEU A 108 -3.66 -6.20 -4.28
CA LEU A 108 -2.53 -5.33 -4.59
C LEU A 108 -3.00 -4.10 -5.35
N HIS A 109 -2.57 -2.90 -4.95
CA HIS A 109 -2.89 -1.64 -5.61
C HIS A 109 -2.03 -1.40 -6.87
N CYS A 110 -2.14 -2.31 -7.85
CA CYS A 110 -1.42 -2.26 -9.11
C CYS A 110 -2.41 -2.05 -10.28
N ASP A 111 -2.26 -0.97 -11.06
CA ASP A 111 -3.19 -0.61 -12.16
C ASP A 111 -3.56 -1.78 -13.08
N VAL A 112 -2.56 -2.59 -13.44
CA VAL A 112 -2.71 -3.70 -14.39
C VAL A 112 -3.42 -4.92 -13.83
N LEU A 113 -3.52 -5.02 -12.49
CA LEU A 113 -4.26 -6.08 -11.81
C LEU A 113 -5.72 -5.70 -11.57
N ASN A 114 -6.08 -4.41 -11.74
CA ASN A 114 -7.41 -3.87 -11.51
C ASN A 114 -8.27 -3.77 -12.79
N GLN A 115 -7.89 -4.46 -13.85
CA GLN A 115 -8.64 -4.49 -15.12
C GLN A 115 -9.29 -5.87 -15.34
N ASP A 116 -10.40 -5.91 -16.07
CA ASP A 116 -11.28 -7.09 -16.13
C ASP A 116 -10.81 -8.20 -17.09
N LYS A 117 -9.78 -7.98 -17.91
CA LYS A 117 -9.29 -8.98 -18.87
C LYS A 117 -8.29 -9.94 -18.24
N PHE A 118 -8.26 -11.17 -18.72
CA PHE A 118 -7.20 -12.11 -18.36
C PHE A 118 -5.83 -11.60 -18.84
N LEU A 119 -4.85 -11.65 -17.94
CA LEU A 119 -3.47 -11.38 -18.28
C LEU A 119 -2.87 -12.56 -19.04
N ILE A 120 -2.05 -12.27 -20.06
CA ILE A 120 -1.27 -13.29 -20.76
C ILE A 120 -0.22 -13.89 -19.83
N ASN A 121 0.27 -15.08 -20.18
CA ASN A 121 1.36 -15.71 -19.45
C ASN A 121 2.64 -14.85 -19.45
N GLY A 122 3.52 -15.06 -18.46
CA GLY A 122 4.77 -14.31 -18.34
C GLY A 122 4.64 -13.01 -17.53
N VAL A 123 3.63 -12.91 -16.67
CA VAL A 123 3.55 -11.87 -15.64
C VAL A 123 4.43 -12.25 -14.47
N ARG A 124 5.33 -11.35 -14.06
CA ARG A 124 6.17 -11.49 -12.87
C ARG A 124 5.93 -10.33 -11.92
N LEU A 125 5.75 -10.63 -10.64
CA LEU A 125 5.68 -9.63 -9.57
C LEU A 125 6.99 -9.63 -8.77
N ARG A 126 7.49 -8.45 -8.46
CA ARG A 126 8.63 -8.27 -7.54
C ARG A 126 8.22 -7.31 -6.43
N PHE A 127 8.23 -7.81 -5.21
CA PHE A 127 7.95 -7.04 -4.01
C PHE A 127 9.25 -6.48 -3.45
N VAL A 128 9.29 -5.18 -3.20
CA VAL A 128 10.41 -4.50 -2.55
C VAL A 128 9.95 -4.11 -1.17
N ARG A 129 10.57 -4.68 -0.14
CA ARG A 129 10.20 -4.45 1.25
C ARG A 129 10.56 -3.04 1.71
N SER A 130 9.68 -2.43 2.50
CA SER A 130 9.93 -1.16 3.20
C SER A 130 10.81 -1.35 4.43
N LYS A 131 11.37 -0.25 4.94
CA LYS A 131 12.01 -0.24 6.26
C LYS A 131 10.94 -0.35 7.34
N ASP A 132 11.27 -1.03 8.44
CA ASP A 132 10.35 -1.16 9.57
C ASP A 132 10.05 0.21 10.23
N SER A 133 10.95 1.19 10.11
CA SER A 133 10.74 2.59 10.53
C SER A 133 9.56 3.26 9.83
N PHE A 134 9.28 2.87 8.58
CA PHE A 134 8.15 3.39 7.82
C PHE A 134 6.83 2.73 8.22
N CYS A 135 6.88 1.45 8.60
CA CYS A 135 5.69 0.64 8.90
C CYS A 135 5.20 0.79 10.35
N LEU A 136 6.04 1.26 11.27
CA LEU A 136 5.77 1.30 12.70
C LEU A 136 5.85 2.71 13.27
N MET A 137 4.80 3.11 13.99
CA MET A 137 4.72 4.32 14.81
C MET A 137 5.23 3.99 16.21
N LYS A 138 6.41 4.52 16.57
CA LYS A 138 7.09 4.19 17.84
C LYS A 138 8.03 5.31 18.28
N ASN A 139 8.36 5.34 19.57
CA ASN A 139 9.34 6.27 20.15
C ASN A 139 10.77 5.71 20.13
N ASN A 140 10.95 4.37 20.13
CA ASN A 140 12.25 3.71 20.25
C ASN A 140 12.54 2.74 19.08
N GLU A 141 13.81 2.58 18.70
CA GLU A 141 14.17 1.90 17.44
C GLU A 141 14.15 0.36 17.45
N SER A 142 13.96 -0.32 18.58
CA SER A 142 14.21 -1.77 18.67
C SER A 142 13.21 -2.67 17.95
N SER A 143 11.98 -2.21 17.72
CA SER A 143 10.91 -3.06 17.16
C SER A 143 11.06 -3.28 15.65
N LYS A 144 10.90 -4.55 15.24
CA LYS A 144 11.02 -4.99 13.85
C LYS A 144 9.78 -5.78 13.43
N ILE A 145 9.49 -5.78 12.13
CA ILE A 145 8.43 -6.62 11.56
C ILE A 145 9.09 -7.88 11.02
N HIS A 146 8.62 -9.05 11.42
CA HIS A 146 9.05 -10.32 10.82
C HIS A 146 7.91 -10.86 9.95
N ILE A 147 8.20 -11.10 8.67
CA ILE A 147 7.26 -11.76 7.77
C ILE A 147 7.45 -13.25 7.97
N LEU A 148 6.44 -13.92 8.50
CA LEU A 148 6.47 -15.35 8.79
C LEU A 148 6.13 -16.18 7.56
N ASP A 149 5.06 -15.78 6.84
CA ASP A 149 4.63 -16.40 5.60
C ASP A 149 4.07 -15.35 4.62
N VAL A 150 4.13 -15.65 3.32
CA VAL A 150 3.53 -14.84 2.26
C VAL A 150 2.89 -15.73 1.22
N THR A 151 1.57 -15.62 1.07
CA THR A 151 0.82 -16.32 0.03
C THR A 151 0.20 -15.34 -0.95
N LEU A 152 0.37 -15.59 -2.25
CA LEU A 152 -0.31 -14.84 -3.33
C LEU A 152 -1.35 -15.74 -4.01
N LEU A 153 -2.62 -15.37 -3.89
CA LEU A 153 -3.73 -16.08 -4.53
C LEU A 153 -3.94 -15.55 -5.95
N VAL A 154 -3.77 -16.41 -6.96
CA VAL A 154 -3.93 -16.06 -8.38
C VAL A 154 -4.98 -16.95 -9.02
N ARG A 155 -5.97 -16.34 -9.69
CA ARG A 155 -6.95 -17.08 -10.49
C ARG A 155 -6.41 -17.28 -11.91
N THR A 156 -6.18 -18.53 -12.30
CA THR A 156 -5.69 -18.90 -13.64
C THR A 156 -6.80 -19.55 -14.47
N ALA A 157 -6.83 -19.27 -15.78
CA ALA A 157 -7.75 -19.91 -16.72
C ALA A 157 -7.01 -20.96 -17.56
N LYS A 158 -7.51 -22.20 -17.59
CA LYS A 158 -6.98 -23.26 -18.47
C LYS A 158 -7.58 -23.11 -19.86
N ILE A 159 -6.73 -22.96 -20.87
CA ILE A 159 -7.12 -22.82 -22.28
C ILE A 159 -6.65 -24.01 -23.11
N SER A 160 -7.34 -24.30 -24.22
CA SER A 160 -6.98 -25.41 -25.09
C SER A 160 -5.61 -25.21 -25.76
N PRO A 161 -4.83 -26.28 -26.01
CA PRO A 161 -3.52 -26.15 -26.65
C PRO A 161 -3.56 -25.46 -28.02
N GLY A 162 -4.61 -25.69 -28.81
CA GLY A 162 -4.80 -25.03 -30.11
C GLY A 162 -4.98 -23.51 -30.00
N LEU A 163 -5.67 -23.04 -28.95
CA LEU A 163 -5.84 -21.61 -28.70
C LEU A 163 -4.52 -20.97 -28.23
N LEU A 164 -3.74 -21.65 -27.38
CA LEU A 164 -2.40 -21.21 -26.98
C LEU A 164 -1.48 -21.00 -28.19
N LEU A 165 -1.46 -21.96 -29.12
CA LEU A 165 -0.64 -21.86 -30.32
C LEU A 165 -1.09 -20.71 -31.22
N THR A 166 -2.41 -20.52 -31.36
CA THR A 166 -2.98 -19.40 -32.11
C THR A 166 -2.62 -18.05 -31.46
N HIS A 167 -2.69 -17.94 -30.14
CA HIS A 167 -2.25 -16.75 -29.40
C HIS A 167 -0.75 -16.47 -29.62
N ALA A 168 0.11 -17.50 -29.54
CA ALA A 168 1.54 -17.34 -29.79
C ALA A 168 1.83 -16.84 -31.22
N ARG A 169 1.13 -17.38 -32.23
CA ARG A 169 1.23 -16.91 -33.63
C ARG A 169 0.66 -15.50 -33.83
N MET A 170 -0.38 -15.12 -33.10
CA MET A 170 -0.91 -13.76 -33.15
C MET A 170 0.05 -12.76 -32.49
N MET A 171 0.69 -13.12 -31.38
CA MET A 171 1.60 -12.22 -30.66
C MET A 171 2.88 -11.88 -31.43
N SER A 172 3.25 -12.64 -32.47
CA SER A 172 4.33 -12.24 -33.38
C SER A 172 3.91 -11.16 -34.38
N LYS A 173 2.60 -10.91 -34.54
CA LYS A 173 2.03 -9.95 -35.49
C LYS A 173 1.37 -8.75 -34.80
N VAL A 174 0.72 -8.97 -33.66
CA VAL A 174 -0.08 -7.97 -32.95
C VAL A 174 0.21 -7.98 -31.45
N THR A 175 0.14 -6.80 -30.83
CA THR A 175 0.33 -6.63 -29.38
C THR A 175 -0.97 -6.86 -28.61
N ALA A 176 -0.90 -7.49 -27.45
CA ALA A 176 -2.02 -7.54 -26.50
C ALA A 176 -2.34 -6.13 -25.96
N LYS A 177 -3.62 -5.74 -25.97
CA LYS A 177 -4.09 -4.43 -25.51
C LYS A 177 -4.96 -4.55 -24.26
N TYR A 178 -4.46 -4.00 -23.17
CA TYR A 178 -5.15 -3.92 -21.89
C TYR A 178 -5.68 -2.49 -21.65
N PRO A 179 -6.99 -2.33 -21.38
CA PRO A 179 -7.51 -1.04 -20.92
C PRO A 179 -6.98 -0.79 -19.51
N LEU A 180 -6.34 0.36 -19.30
CA LEU A 180 -5.75 0.71 -18.01
C LEU A 180 -6.11 2.13 -17.61
N THR A 181 -6.67 2.29 -16.41
CA THR A 181 -6.70 3.58 -15.72
C THR A 181 -5.43 3.68 -14.89
N ARG A 182 -4.50 4.54 -15.30
CA ARG A 182 -3.21 4.69 -14.62
C ARG A 182 -3.25 5.76 -13.56
N VAL A 183 -2.74 5.45 -12.38
CA VAL A 183 -2.41 6.44 -11.35
C VAL A 183 -0.93 6.78 -11.47
N LYS A 184 -0.60 8.06 -11.71
CA LYS A 184 0.78 8.54 -11.79
C LYS A 184 1.08 9.40 -10.56
N ALA A 185 1.94 8.91 -9.68
CA ALA A 185 2.48 9.72 -8.59
C ALA A 185 3.64 10.58 -9.10
N LYS A 186 3.62 11.87 -8.77
CA LYS A 186 4.75 12.79 -8.94
C LYS A 186 5.03 13.42 -7.60
N THR A 187 6.31 13.49 -7.23
CA THR A 187 6.75 14.08 -5.97
C THR A 187 7.54 15.35 -6.27
N PHE A 188 7.22 16.41 -5.54
CA PHE A 188 7.92 17.68 -5.56
C PHE A 188 8.37 18.00 -4.14
N THR A 189 9.52 18.65 -3.98
CA THR A 189 10.04 19.03 -2.66
C THR A 189 9.93 20.54 -2.52
N ILE A 190 9.11 20.97 -1.56
CA ILE A 190 8.95 22.38 -1.22
C ILE A 190 9.84 22.66 -0.01
N HIS A 191 10.69 23.66 -0.10
CA HIS A 191 11.57 24.06 1.00
C HIS A 191 10.81 24.84 2.08
N SER A 192 11.24 24.70 3.34
CA SER A 192 10.66 25.45 4.45
C SER A 192 10.83 26.96 4.23
N GLY A 193 9.79 27.75 4.55
CA GLY A 193 9.78 29.20 4.38
C GLY A 193 9.35 29.70 2.99
N VAL A 194 9.06 28.78 2.05
CA VAL A 194 8.51 29.15 0.74
C VAL A 194 7.00 29.43 0.86
N MET A 195 6.58 30.64 0.49
CA MET A 195 5.18 31.07 0.52
C MET A 195 4.39 30.66 -0.74
N GLY A 196 5.08 30.35 -1.84
CA GLY A 196 4.48 29.94 -3.10
C GLY A 196 5.50 29.32 -4.04
N GLU A 197 5.10 28.24 -4.69
CA GLU A 197 5.90 27.54 -5.69
C GLU A 197 5.00 27.22 -6.89
N SER A 198 5.43 27.61 -8.09
CA SER A 198 4.74 27.22 -9.33
C SER A 198 5.37 25.94 -9.84
N LEU A 199 4.55 24.92 -10.01
CA LEU A 199 4.97 23.65 -10.58
C LEU A 199 4.54 23.59 -12.04
N ASP A 200 5.51 23.80 -12.94
CA ASP A 200 5.24 23.74 -14.36
C ASP A 200 5.27 22.30 -14.89
N ASN A 201 4.49 22.02 -15.93
CA ASN A 201 4.51 20.75 -16.65
C ASN A 201 4.22 19.51 -15.76
N VAL A 202 3.41 19.69 -14.71
CA VAL A 202 3.01 18.60 -13.79
C VAL A 202 2.24 17.51 -14.52
N ILE A 203 1.44 17.83 -15.53
CA ILE A 203 0.74 16.84 -16.36
C ILE A 203 1.20 17.03 -17.80
N LEU A 204 1.94 16.05 -18.31
CA LEU A 204 2.37 16.02 -19.70
C LEU A 204 1.45 15.08 -20.48
N SER A 205 0.98 15.56 -21.62
CA SER A 205 0.16 14.89 -22.65
C SER A 205 -1.26 14.46 -22.27
N GLN A 206 -1.42 13.58 -21.29
CA GLN A 206 -2.70 12.96 -20.98
C GLN A 206 -3.38 13.68 -19.82
N LEU A 207 -4.52 14.32 -20.09
CA LEU A 207 -5.32 14.97 -19.07
C LEU A 207 -5.80 13.95 -18.03
N SER A 208 -5.57 14.26 -16.76
CA SER A 208 -6.02 13.44 -15.65
C SER A 208 -7.51 13.62 -15.41
N LYS A 209 -8.21 12.53 -15.09
CA LYS A 209 -9.63 12.59 -14.65
C LYS A 209 -9.78 13.20 -13.26
N GLN A 210 -8.78 13.03 -12.42
CA GLN A 210 -8.74 13.49 -11.04
C GLN A 210 -7.30 13.84 -10.68
N VAL A 211 -7.11 14.93 -9.92
CA VAL A 211 -5.83 15.33 -9.35
C VAL A 211 -5.98 15.38 -7.84
N ILE A 212 -5.08 14.71 -7.13
CA ILE A 212 -5.00 14.71 -5.67
C ILE A 212 -3.65 15.28 -5.31
N VAL A 213 -3.65 16.27 -4.41
CA VAL A 213 -2.43 16.89 -3.87
C VAL A 213 -2.33 16.51 -2.41
N SER A 214 -1.18 15.97 -2.01
CA SER A 214 -0.92 15.53 -0.64
C SER A 214 0.44 16.03 -0.19
N PHE A 215 0.55 16.41 1.07
CA PHE A 215 1.79 16.87 1.69
C PHE A 215 2.29 15.82 2.66
N VAL A 216 3.61 15.65 2.71
CA VAL A 216 4.28 14.76 3.67
C VAL A 216 5.64 15.33 3.99
N SER A 217 6.05 15.22 5.25
CA SER A 217 7.40 15.58 5.67
C SER A 217 8.45 14.73 4.95
N ASN A 218 9.59 15.32 4.59
CA ASN A 218 10.63 14.66 3.80
C ASN A 218 11.25 13.43 4.51
N LYS A 219 11.34 13.48 5.85
CA LYS A 219 11.93 12.41 6.67
C LYS A 219 11.11 11.10 6.55
N PRO A 220 9.79 11.09 6.83
CA PRO A 220 8.94 9.91 6.59
C PRO A 220 8.94 9.42 5.14
N PHE A 221 8.98 10.33 4.15
CA PHE A 221 8.89 9.97 2.73
C PHE A 221 10.07 9.13 2.23
N LYS A 222 11.27 9.34 2.78
CA LYS A 222 12.47 8.61 2.38
C LYS A 222 12.62 7.24 3.08
N GLY A 223 11.78 6.95 4.07
CA GLY A 223 11.82 5.74 4.90
C GLY A 223 12.93 5.75 5.94
#